data_AF-A0A6H1X3J0-F1
#
_entry.id   AF-A0A6H1X3J0-F1
#
_cell.length_a   1.000
_cell.length_b   1.000
_cell.length_c   1.000
_cell.angle_alpha   90.00
_cell.angle_beta   90.00
_cell.angle_gamma   90.00
#
_symmetry.space_group_name_H-M   'P 1'
#
loop_
_entity.id
_entity.type
_entity.pdbx_description
1 polymer ?
#
loop_
_entity_poly.entity_id
_entity_poly.type
_entity_poly.pdbx_seq_one_letter_code
_entity_poly.pdbx_strand_id
1 'polypeptide(L)'
;MIKIVGVRFKNAGKIYYFDPVDFEIEQNTDVVVETARGLEYGTVIVGPKEIDENKLVSPLKPIIRIATPEDTKIYQENKEKAKETFELCQQKIKEHELTMFLIDCEYTFDRNKLIFYFTAEGRIDFRELVKDLAAIFKTRIELRQIGVRDEAKSIGGLGPCGRSLCCSSWLGDFQPVSIKMAKDQSLSLNPTKISGICGRLFCCLKYEHDVYVEAIEKMPSVGDLVKVGSNKGKVIEVNPLLEQAKIEFNDKTIKTCMREEIKVLQEAKKCGGCCKNKDDQIDAATLRELKKLED
;
A
#
# COMPACT_ATOMS: atom_id res chain seq x y z
N MET A 1 27.64 -0.21 -7.63
CA MET A 1 26.92 -0.73 -6.45
C MET A 1 26.76 0.44 -5.50
N ILE A 2 25.53 0.76 -5.12
CA ILE A 2 25.22 1.92 -4.29
C ILE A 2 24.78 1.46 -2.91
N LYS A 3 25.30 2.14 -1.87
CA LYS A 3 24.89 1.95 -0.49
C LYS A 3 23.60 2.73 -0.23
N ILE A 4 22.61 2.08 0.35
CA ILE A 4 21.31 2.69 0.68
C ILE A 4 20.95 2.42 2.13
N VAL A 5 20.19 3.33 2.72
CA VAL A 5 19.55 3.13 4.02
C VAL A 5 18.06 3.44 3.93
N GLY A 6 17.24 2.69 4.67
CA GLY A 6 15.79 2.88 4.69
C GLY A 6 15.35 3.67 5.92
N VAL A 7 14.82 4.88 5.71
CA VAL A 7 14.37 5.81 6.74
C VAL A 7 12.84 5.82 6.81
N ARG A 8 12.30 5.87 8.02
CA ARG A 8 10.87 5.98 8.30
C ARG A 8 10.58 7.18 9.19
N PHE A 9 9.58 7.98 8.83
CA PHE A 9 9.22 9.23 9.52
C PHE A 9 8.04 9.08 10.51
N LYS A 10 7.14 8.12 10.27
CA LYS A 10 5.97 7.84 11.11
C LYS A 10 5.88 6.36 11.45
N ASN A 11 5.27 6.02 12.58
CA ASN A 11 4.94 4.64 12.92
C ASN A 11 4.05 4.01 11.83
N ALA A 12 4.41 2.81 11.36
CA ALA A 12 3.80 2.15 10.19
C ALA A 12 3.79 3.00 8.90
N GLY A 13 4.71 3.97 8.79
CA GLY A 13 4.92 4.77 7.59
C GLY A 13 5.69 4.03 6.49
N LYS A 14 5.57 4.53 5.25
CA LYS A 14 6.39 4.10 4.12
C LYS A 14 7.87 4.29 4.46
N ILE A 15 8.68 3.29 4.09
CA ILE A 15 10.13 3.38 4.16
C ILE A 15 10.60 4.05 2.89
N TYR A 16 11.36 5.13 3.04
CA TYR A 16 12.01 5.84 1.95
C TYR A 16 13.50 5.53 1.99
N TYR A 17 14.09 5.31 0.82
CA TYR A 17 15.52 5.01 0.72
C TYR A 17 16.30 6.28 0.44
N PHE A 18 17.40 6.43 1.17
CA PHE A 18 18.32 7.56 1.08
C PHE A 18 19.75 7.08 0.91
N ASP A 19 20.58 7.95 0.35
CA ASP A 19 22.02 7.76 0.27
C ASP A 19 22.65 8.15 1.63
N PRO A 20 23.33 7.22 2.34
CA PRO A 20 24.03 7.53 3.58
C PRO A 20 25.27 8.41 3.37
N VAL A 21 25.69 8.66 2.12
CA VAL A 21 26.91 9.41 1.79
C VAL A 21 28.10 8.76 2.51
N ASP A 22 28.83 9.50 3.32
CA ASP A 22 30.00 9.03 4.08
C ASP A 22 29.65 8.71 5.55
N PHE A 23 28.38 8.77 5.95
CA PHE A 23 27.98 8.52 7.33
C PHE A 23 27.94 7.02 7.64
N GLU A 24 28.56 6.64 8.76
CA GLU A 24 28.38 5.32 9.37
C GLU A 24 27.06 5.30 10.15
N ILE A 25 26.02 4.82 9.49
CA ILE A 25 24.65 4.77 10.02
C ILE A 25 24.29 3.32 10.32
N GLU A 26 23.86 3.07 11.55
CA GLU A 26 23.35 1.78 11.99
C GLU A 26 21.82 1.75 11.97
N GLN A 27 21.27 0.55 12.14
CA GLN A 27 19.83 0.41 12.30
C GLN A 27 19.39 1.04 13.64
N ASN A 28 18.24 1.71 13.64
CA ASN A 28 17.68 2.50 14.74
C ASN A 28 18.42 3.81 15.05
N THR A 29 19.33 4.26 14.17
CA THR A 29 19.87 5.62 14.24
C THR A 29 18.84 6.62 13.74
N ASP A 30 18.70 7.73 14.47
CA ASP A 30 17.89 8.86 14.03
C ASP A 30 18.69 9.80 13.12
N VAL A 31 18.06 10.27 12.06
CA VAL A 31 18.68 11.06 11.00
C VAL A 31 17.78 12.20 10.56
N VAL A 32 18.39 13.25 10.04
CA VAL A 32 17.70 14.38 9.41
C VAL A 32 17.93 14.33 7.91
N VAL A 33 16.86 14.44 7.14
CA VAL A 33 16.87 14.34 5.68
C VAL A 33 15.98 15.41 5.05
N GLU A 34 16.25 15.74 3.79
CA GLU A 34 15.42 16.68 3.02
C GLU A 34 14.48 15.94 2.08
N THR A 35 13.18 16.14 2.27
CA THR A 35 12.13 15.57 1.41
C THR A 35 11.43 16.68 0.62
N ALA A 36 10.46 16.31 -0.21
CA ALA A 36 9.64 17.32 -0.91
C ALA A 36 8.85 18.23 0.06
N ARG A 37 8.68 17.80 1.33
CA ARG A 37 7.94 18.54 2.35
C ARG A 37 8.82 19.57 3.05
N GLY A 38 10.13 19.34 3.10
CA GLY A 38 11.13 20.15 3.78
C GLY A 38 12.10 19.24 4.54
N LEU A 39 12.71 19.78 5.60
CA LEU A 39 13.47 18.99 6.55
C LEU A 39 12.55 18.07 7.36
N GLU A 40 12.93 16.80 7.44
CA GLU A 40 12.21 15.79 8.22
C GLU A 40 13.17 15.00 9.12
N TYR A 41 12.68 14.68 10.32
CA TYR A 41 13.35 13.80 11.28
C TYR A 41 12.82 12.38 11.10
N GLY A 42 13.69 11.41 10.88
CA GLY A 42 13.31 10.02 10.68
C GLY A 42 14.27 9.04 11.34
N THR A 43 13.79 7.82 11.52
CA THR A 43 14.58 6.73 12.11
C THR A 43 14.94 5.72 11.02
N VAL A 44 16.18 5.24 11.04
CA VAL A 44 16.69 4.23 10.12
C VAL A 44 16.13 2.86 10.53
N ILE A 45 15.24 2.31 9.71
CA ILE A 45 14.63 0.99 9.96
C ILE A 45 15.35 -0.11 9.18
N VAL A 46 15.90 0.23 8.02
CA VAL A 46 16.72 -0.69 7.21
C VAL A 46 18.14 -0.13 7.23
N GLY A 47 19.05 -0.88 7.85
CA GLY A 47 20.47 -0.55 7.86
C GLY A 47 21.10 -0.52 6.46
N PRO A 48 22.40 -0.19 6.37
CA PRO A 48 23.08 -0.02 5.10
C PRO A 48 23.05 -1.31 4.27
N LYS A 49 22.55 -1.19 3.04
CA LYS A 49 22.47 -2.30 2.08
C LYS A 49 23.06 -1.86 0.75
N GLU A 50 23.80 -2.76 0.11
CA GLU A 50 24.29 -2.54 -1.25
C GLU A 50 23.26 -3.03 -2.27
N ILE A 51 22.97 -2.19 -3.26
CA ILE A 51 22.10 -2.55 -4.39
C ILE A 51 22.79 -2.21 -5.72
N ASP A 52 22.38 -2.95 -6.75
CA ASP A 52 22.74 -2.65 -8.14
C ASP A 52 22.03 -1.37 -8.59
N GLU A 53 22.78 -0.48 -9.25
CA GLU A 53 22.28 0.77 -9.82
C GLU A 53 21.11 0.57 -10.77
N ASN A 54 21.06 -0.56 -11.48
CA ASN A 54 19.99 -0.86 -12.43
C ASN A 54 18.63 -1.12 -11.77
N LYS A 55 18.59 -1.32 -10.44
CA LYS A 55 17.35 -1.51 -9.67
C LYS A 55 16.78 -0.21 -9.11
N LEU A 56 17.46 0.92 -9.33
CA LEU A 56 17.04 2.22 -8.81
C LEU A 56 16.04 2.89 -9.76
N VAL A 57 14.82 3.10 -9.28
CA VAL A 57 13.73 3.72 -10.05
C VAL A 57 13.84 5.25 -10.07
N SER A 58 14.52 5.86 -9.10
CA SER A 58 14.65 7.32 -8.96
C SER A 58 15.93 7.68 -8.21
N PRO A 59 16.57 8.83 -8.48
CA PRO A 59 17.79 9.24 -7.79
C PRO A 59 17.55 9.35 -6.28
N LEU A 60 18.50 8.81 -5.51
CA LEU A 60 18.45 8.88 -4.05
C LEU A 60 18.79 10.29 -3.58
N LYS A 61 18.06 10.77 -2.58
CA LYS A 61 18.45 11.97 -1.86
C LYS A 61 19.47 11.62 -0.77
N PRO A 62 20.45 12.50 -0.49
CA PRO A 62 21.42 12.27 0.57
C PRO A 62 20.79 12.48 1.95
N ILE A 63 21.35 11.78 2.94
CA ILE A 63 21.15 12.12 4.35
C ILE A 63 21.94 13.38 4.67
N ILE A 64 21.31 14.34 5.37
CA ILE A 64 21.96 15.60 5.71
C ILE A 64 22.90 15.38 6.90
N ARG A 65 22.39 14.73 7.95
CA ARG A 65 23.17 14.43 9.16
C ARG A 65 22.50 13.37 10.03
N ILE A 66 23.30 12.80 10.93
CA ILE A 66 22.82 12.06 12.10
C ILE A 66 22.18 13.05 13.07
N ALA A 67 21.02 12.70 13.64
CA ALA A 67 20.30 13.56 14.55
C ALA A 67 21.06 13.76 15.86
N THR A 68 21.15 15.00 16.33
CA THR A 68 21.73 15.33 17.64
C THR A 68 20.68 15.24 18.76
N PRO A 69 21.09 15.24 20.05
CA PRO A 69 20.14 15.31 21.16
C PRO A 69 19.21 16.55 21.09
N GLU A 70 19.72 17.68 20.59
CA GLU A 70 18.93 18.89 20.35
C GLU A 70 17.89 18.67 19.25
N ASP A 71 18.24 17.96 18.17
CA ASP A 71 17.31 17.60 17.10
C ASP A 71 16.17 16.73 17.66
N THR A 72 16.49 15.73 18.50
CA THR A 72 15.48 14.89 19.16
C THR A 72 14.57 15.72 20.06
N LYS A 73 15.11 16.70 20.79
CA LYS A 73 14.31 17.61 21.63
C LYS A 73 13.35 18.44 20.78
N ILE A 74 13.83 19.02 19.68
CA ILE A 74 13.01 19.79 18.73
C ILE A 74 11.87 18.91 18.18
N TYR A 75 12.17 17.66 17.81
CA TYR A 75 11.18 16.71 17.34
C TYR A 75 10.07 16.44 18.37
N GLN A 76 10.43 16.23 19.64
CA GLN A 76 9.42 16.03 20.70
C GLN A 76 8.59 17.29 20.97
N GLU A 77 9.22 18.46 21.02
CA GLU A 77 8.50 19.74 21.17
C GLU A 77 7.52 19.97 20.00
N ASN A 78 7.91 19.62 18.77
CA ASN A 78 7.03 19.72 17.60
C ASN A 78 5.81 18.81 17.75
N LYS A 79 6.01 17.61 18.27
CA LYS A 79 4.95 16.63 18.50
C LYS A 79 3.98 17.07 19.61
N GLU A 80 4.48 17.73 20.65
CA GLU A 80 3.63 18.30 21.70
C GLU A 80 2.82 19.48 21.17
N LYS A 81 3.46 20.45 20.51
CA LYS A 81 2.78 21.59 19.88
C LYS A 81 1.73 21.17 18.86
N ALA A 82 1.98 20.09 18.11
CA ALA A 82 1.03 19.55 17.15
C ALA A 82 -0.30 19.12 17.81
N LYS A 83 -0.27 18.60 19.05
CA LYS A 83 -1.49 18.23 19.78
C LYS A 83 -2.36 19.44 20.11
N GLU A 84 -1.75 20.48 20.67
CA GLU A 84 -2.44 21.75 20.96
C GLU A 84 -3.00 22.38 19.68
N THR A 85 -2.21 22.34 18.61
CA THR A 85 -2.60 22.85 17.30
C THR A 85 -3.79 22.07 16.71
N PHE A 86 -3.81 20.75 16.89
CA PHE A 86 -4.90 19.90 16.43
C PHE A 86 -6.23 20.28 17.09
N GLU A 87 -6.24 20.46 18.41
CA GLU A 87 -7.44 20.83 19.16
C GLU A 87 -7.99 22.19 18.72
N LEU A 88 -7.11 23.19 18.56
CA LEU A 88 -7.51 24.52 18.13
C LEU A 88 -8.03 24.53 16.68
N CYS A 89 -7.40 23.77 15.78
CA CYS A 89 -7.89 23.62 14.42
C CYS A 89 -9.27 22.96 14.39
N GLN A 90 -9.50 21.95 15.22
CA GLN A 90 -10.80 21.30 15.34
C GLN A 90 -11.89 22.26 15.83
N GLN A 91 -11.57 23.17 16.75
CA GLN A 91 -12.50 24.23 17.18
C GLN A 91 -12.80 25.18 16.02
N LYS A 92 -11.77 25.64 15.30
CA LYS A 92 -11.95 26.54 14.14
C LYS A 92 -12.76 25.90 13.02
N ILE A 93 -12.56 24.61 12.73
CA ILE A 93 -13.37 23.88 11.75
C ILE A 93 -14.87 23.94 12.12
N LYS A 94 -15.19 23.81 13.41
CA LYS A 94 -16.58 23.92 13.89
C LYS A 94 -17.11 25.35 13.79
N GLU A 95 -16.32 26.36 14.15
CA GLU A 95 -16.69 27.78 14.04
C GLU A 95 -16.98 28.20 12.60
N HIS A 96 -16.24 27.66 11.62
CA HIS A 96 -16.43 27.92 10.20
C HIS A 96 -17.46 26.98 9.54
N GLU A 97 -18.11 26.10 10.31
CA GLU A 97 -19.12 25.14 9.85
C GLU A 97 -18.67 24.27 8.66
N LEU A 98 -17.39 23.91 8.61
CA LEU A 98 -16.82 23.17 7.49
C LEU A 98 -17.11 21.67 7.62
N THR A 99 -17.62 21.06 6.55
CA THR A 99 -17.95 19.62 6.47
C THR A 99 -16.72 18.75 6.21
N MET A 100 -15.70 18.88 7.06
CA MET A 100 -14.46 18.11 7.02
C MET A 100 -14.19 17.39 8.35
N PHE A 101 -13.46 16.28 8.28
CA PHE A 101 -12.98 15.57 9.45
C PHE A 101 -11.45 15.67 9.56
N LEU A 102 -10.96 16.30 10.62
CA LEU A 102 -9.54 16.46 10.88
C LEU A 102 -8.95 15.14 11.42
N ILE A 103 -7.91 14.64 10.75
CA ILE A 103 -7.29 13.34 11.04
C ILE A 103 -6.00 13.49 11.85
N ASP A 104 -5.09 14.36 11.41
CA ASP A 104 -3.77 14.52 12.01
C ASP A 104 -3.22 15.93 11.73
N CYS A 105 -2.24 16.36 12.50
CA CYS A 105 -1.54 17.62 12.32
C CYS A 105 -0.04 17.43 12.61
N GLU A 106 0.83 18.01 11.78
CA GLU A 106 2.27 17.94 12.00
C GLU A 106 2.98 19.24 11.63
N TYR A 107 4.01 19.57 12.40
CA TYR A 107 5.01 20.54 11.99
C TYR A 107 6.07 19.84 11.15
N THR A 108 6.56 20.51 10.11
CA THR A 108 7.86 20.13 9.52
C THR A 108 8.95 20.27 10.58
N PHE A 109 10.06 19.56 10.41
CA PHE A 109 11.09 19.52 11.45
C PHE A 109 11.63 20.93 11.78
N ASP A 110 11.81 21.75 10.74
CA ASP A 110 12.22 23.15 10.79
C ASP A 110 11.10 24.14 11.22
N ARG A 111 9.88 23.67 11.49
CA ARG A 111 8.68 24.46 11.80
C ARG A 111 8.29 25.49 10.72
N ASN A 112 8.82 25.38 9.51
CA ASN A 112 8.48 26.30 8.42
C ASN A 112 7.05 26.09 7.89
N LYS A 113 6.52 24.87 8.02
CA LYS A 113 5.17 24.52 7.60
C LYS A 113 4.44 23.76 8.70
N LEU A 114 3.13 24.00 8.74
CA LEU A 114 2.18 23.26 9.56
C LEU A 114 1.17 22.59 8.64
N ILE A 115 1.17 21.26 8.66
CA ILE A 115 0.41 20.43 7.73
C ILE A 115 -0.75 19.78 8.49
N PHE A 116 -1.98 20.03 8.03
CA PHE A 116 -3.18 19.42 8.56
C PHE A 116 -3.73 18.39 7.58
N TYR A 117 -3.94 17.17 8.07
CA TYR A 117 -4.53 16.08 7.30
C TYR A 117 -6.02 15.97 7.60
N PHE A 118 -6.84 15.93 6.56
CA PHE A 118 -8.28 15.83 6.71
C PHE A 118 -8.93 14.92 5.67
N THR A 119 -10.15 14.48 5.95
CA THR A 119 -11.04 13.80 5.00
C THR A 119 -12.29 14.63 4.76
N ALA A 120 -12.84 14.50 3.57
CA ALA A 120 -14.04 15.19 3.12
C ALA A 120 -14.66 14.42 1.95
N GLU A 121 -16.00 14.39 1.88
CA GLU A 121 -16.72 13.74 0.76
C GLU A 121 -16.66 14.56 -0.53
N GLY A 122 -16.55 15.88 -0.41
CA GLY A 122 -16.57 16.82 -1.53
C GLY A 122 -15.49 17.90 -1.44
N ARG A 123 -15.59 18.88 -2.34
CA ARG A 123 -14.75 20.07 -2.29
C ARG A 123 -15.22 20.99 -1.16
N ILE A 124 -14.27 21.52 -0.40
CA ILE A 124 -14.51 22.42 0.73
C ILE A 124 -13.78 23.73 0.46
N ASP A 125 -14.45 24.85 0.68
CA ASP A 125 -13.80 26.16 0.66
C ASP A 125 -13.27 26.48 2.06
N PHE A 126 -11.98 26.26 2.26
CA PHE A 126 -11.29 26.46 3.55
C PHE A 126 -10.50 27.78 3.60
N ARG A 127 -10.75 28.73 2.69
CA ARG A 127 -9.94 29.97 2.60
C ARG A 127 -9.96 30.80 3.89
N GLU A 128 -11.12 30.95 4.52
CA GLU A 128 -11.24 31.69 5.79
C GLU A 128 -10.58 30.94 6.95
N LEU A 129 -10.74 29.60 7.03
CA LEU A 129 -10.03 28.77 8.00
C LEU A 129 -8.51 28.95 7.88
N VAL A 130 -7.96 28.93 6.65
CA VAL A 130 -6.52 29.10 6.43
C VAL A 130 -6.03 30.47 6.93
N LYS A 131 -6.81 31.54 6.72
CA LYS A 131 -6.47 32.87 7.22
C LYS A 131 -6.41 32.91 8.74
N ASP A 132 -7.40 32.32 9.41
CA ASP A 132 -7.45 32.24 10.87
C ASP A 132 -6.27 31.44 11.43
N LEU A 133 -6.03 30.25 10.89
CA LEU A 133 -4.91 29.40 11.32
C LEU A 133 -3.56 30.10 11.08
N ALA A 134 -3.39 30.78 9.95
CA ALA A 134 -2.17 31.52 9.65
C ALA A 134 -1.95 32.70 10.62
N ALA A 135 -3.02 33.41 11.00
CA ALA A 135 -2.95 34.49 11.98
C ALA A 135 -2.55 34.00 13.38
N ILE A 136 -3.04 32.83 13.77
CA ILE A 136 -2.75 32.21 15.08
C ILE A 136 -1.33 31.66 15.14
N PHE A 137 -0.99 30.76 14.21
CA PHE A 137 0.26 29.99 14.27
C PHE A 137 1.45 30.71 13.65
N LYS A 138 1.23 31.80 12.90
CA LYS A 138 2.26 32.61 12.24
C LYS A 138 3.25 31.77 11.43
N THR A 139 2.74 30.68 10.85
CA THR A 139 3.49 29.66 10.12
C THR A 139 2.73 29.36 8.82
N ARG A 140 3.43 28.91 7.78
CA ARG A 140 2.76 28.53 6.53
C ARG A 140 1.84 27.32 6.76
N ILE A 141 0.55 27.50 6.54
CA ILE A 141 -0.46 26.46 6.69
C ILE A 141 -0.62 25.69 5.38
N GLU A 142 -0.63 24.36 5.48
CA GLU A 142 -0.91 23.46 4.36
C GLU A 142 -2.02 22.48 4.76
N LEU A 143 -3.13 22.48 4.02
CA LEU A 143 -4.23 21.53 4.23
C LEU A 143 -4.12 20.41 3.18
N ARG A 144 -4.10 19.16 3.64
CA ARG A 144 -4.00 17.99 2.78
C ARG A 144 -5.19 17.06 2.97
N GLN A 145 -5.96 16.88 1.90
CA GLN A 145 -7.00 15.87 1.85
C GLN A 145 -6.37 14.49 1.65
N ILE A 146 -6.72 13.54 2.52
CA ILE A 146 -6.30 12.14 2.43
C ILE A 146 -7.50 11.25 2.13
N GLY A 147 -7.23 10.04 1.60
CA GLY A 147 -8.28 9.10 1.27
C GLY A 147 -8.78 8.32 2.48
N VAL A 148 -9.99 7.75 2.37
CA VAL A 148 -10.63 6.88 3.39
C VAL A 148 -9.76 5.73 3.90
N ARG A 149 -8.79 5.27 3.10
CA ARG A 149 -7.85 4.22 3.51
C ARG A 149 -6.77 4.76 4.45
N ASP A 150 -6.24 5.95 4.18
CA ASP A 150 -5.26 6.60 5.03
C ASP A 150 -5.89 7.09 6.34
N GLU A 151 -7.17 7.48 6.29
CA GLU A 151 -8.01 7.70 7.47
C GLU A 151 -8.09 6.45 8.35
N ALA A 152 -8.51 5.31 7.78
CA ALA A 152 -8.56 4.05 8.51
C ALA A 152 -7.18 3.62 9.02
N LYS A 153 -6.10 3.92 8.29
CA LYS A 153 -4.73 3.67 8.73
C LYS A 153 -4.37 4.51 9.96
N SER A 154 -4.75 5.79 9.97
CA SER A 154 -4.46 6.72 11.06
C SER A 154 -5.26 6.40 12.32
N ILE A 155 -6.54 6.10 12.17
CA ILE A 155 -7.43 5.72 13.28
C ILE A 155 -7.08 4.32 13.80
N GLY A 156 -6.68 3.41 12.90
CA GLY A 156 -6.49 2.00 13.20
C GLY A 156 -7.82 1.25 13.34
N GLY A 157 -7.79 0.11 14.04
CA GLY A 157 -8.96 -0.74 14.27
C GLY A 157 -8.69 -2.20 14.00
N LEU A 158 -9.77 -2.98 13.93
CA LEU A 158 -9.73 -4.42 13.64
C LEU A 158 -10.29 -4.70 12.25
N GLY A 159 -9.59 -5.53 11.49
CA GLY A 159 -10.08 -6.07 10.24
C GLY A 159 -11.13 -7.16 10.46
N PRO A 160 -11.84 -7.57 9.40
CA PRO A 160 -12.81 -8.66 9.48
C PRO A 160 -12.18 -10.02 9.84
N CYS A 161 -10.85 -10.14 9.73
CA CYS A 161 -10.09 -11.28 10.21
C CYS A 161 -9.84 -11.27 11.74
N GLY A 162 -10.32 -10.26 12.47
CA GLY A 162 -10.16 -10.12 13.92
C GLY A 162 -8.79 -9.59 14.37
N ARG A 163 -7.87 -9.30 13.45
CA ARG A 163 -6.55 -8.72 13.73
C ARG A 163 -6.55 -7.20 13.54
N SER A 164 -5.54 -6.52 14.07
CA SER A 164 -5.31 -5.10 13.77
C SER A 164 -5.15 -4.86 12.27
N LEU A 165 -5.55 -3.66 11.79
CA LEU A 165 -5.43 -3.33 10.38
C LEU A 165 -3.98 -3.48 9.89
N CYS A 166 -3.77 -4.22 8.80
CA CYS A 166 -2.43 -4.43 8.23
C CYS A 166 -1.78 -3.10 7.83
N CYS A 167 -2.56 -2.14 7.32
CA CYS A 167 -2.08 -0.82 6.91
C CYS A 167 -1.57 0.04 8.09
N SER A 168 -2.12 -0.13 9.29
CA SER A 168 -1.70 0.62 10.48
C SER A 168 -0.63 -0.11 11.31
N SER A 169 -0.29 -1.35 10.95
CA SER A 169 0.65 -2.19 11.70
C SER A 169 1.98 -2.37 10.97
N TRP A 170 2.01 -3.23 9.95
CA TRP A 170 3.27 -3.64 9.30
C TRP A 170 3.33 -3.35 7.81
N LEU A 171 2.20 -3.34 7.11
CA LEU A 171 2.19 -3.19 5.65
C LEU A 171 2.58 -1.75 5.26
N GLY A 172 1.98 -0.76 5.93
CA GLY A 172 2.31 0.66 5.83
C GLY A 172 1.94 1.32 4.50
N ASP A 173 2.48 0.85 3.38
CA ASP A 173 2.15 1.30 2.03
C ASP A 173 1.31 0.24 1.31
N PHE A 174 0.49 0.63 0.34
CA PHE A 174 -0.38 -0.30 -0.37
C PHE A 174 -0.36 -0.05 -1.87
N GLN A 175 -0.29 -1.14 -2.61
CA GLN A 175 -0.42 -1.13 -4.05
C GLN A 175 -1.89 -1.10 -4.49
N PRO A 176 -2.18 -0.65 -5.72
CA PRO A 176 -3.50 -0.77 -6.31
C PRO A 176 -3.99 -2.22 -6.29
N VAL A 177 -5.25 -2.41 -5.89
CA VAL A 177 -5.89 -3.72 -5.80
C VAL A 177 -6.99 -3.79 -6.86
N SER A 178 -7.09 -4.91 -7.57
CA SER A 178 -8.13 -5.14 -8.58
C SER A 178 -9.06 -6.28 -8.20
N ILE A 179 -10.28 -6.28 -8.77
CA ILE A 179 -11.26 -7.36 -8.59
C ILE A 179 -10.73 -8.68 -9.16
N LYS A 180 -9.85 -8.65 -10.17
CA LYS A 180 -9.20 -9.84 -10.73
C LYS A 180 -8.44 -10.62 -9.64
N MET A 181 -7.72 -9.93 -8.76
CA MET A 181 -6.98 -10.57 -7.67
C MET A 181 -7.91 -11.36 -6.73
N ALA A 182 -9.11 -10.85 -6.45
CA ALA A 182 -10.10 -11.58 -5.66
C ALA A 182 -10.63 -12.82 -6.39
N LYS A 183 -10.79 -12.75 -7.72
CA LYS A 183 -11.17 -13.92 -8.55
C LYS A 183 -10.08 -14.98 -8.55
N ASP A 184 -8.83 -14.58 -8.73
CA ASP A 184 -7.69 -15.50 -8.76
C ASP A 184 -7.52 -16.21 -7.41
N GLN A 185 -7.93 -15.57 -6.31
CA GLN A 185 -7.97 -16.15 -4.96
C GLN A 185 -9.27 -16.90 -4.64
N SER A 186 -10.15 -17.11 -5.63
CA SER A 186 -11.43 -17.81 -5.47
C SER A 186 -12.36 -17.22 -4.40
N LEU A 187 -12.29 -15.90 -4.18
CA LEU A 187 -13.13 -15.20 -3.22
C LEU A 187 -14.47 -14.78 -3.84
N SER A 188 -15.50 -14.69 -2.98
CA SER A 188 -16.81 -14.16 -3.39
C SER A 188 -16.69 -12.70 -3.82
N LEU A 189 -17.28 -12.34 -4.96
CA LEU A 189 -17.26 -10.97 -5.49
C LEU A 189 -18.25 -10.02 -4.80
N ASN A 190 -18.85 -10.44 -3.68
CA ASN A 190 -19.68 -9.56 -2.87
C ASN A 190 -18.80 -8.50 -2.19
N PRO A 191 -19.05 -7.19 -2.39
CA PRO A 191 -18.24 -6.11 -1.81
C PRO A 191 -18.01 -6.25 -0.30
N THR A 192 -19.02 -6.67 0.47
CA THR A 192 -18.89 -6.85 1.93
C THR A 192 -17.89 -7.95 2.31
N LYS A 193 -17.58 -8.87 1.41
CA LYS A 193 -16.64 -9.99 1.61
C LYS A 193 -15.23 -9.71 1.09
N ILE A 194 -15.02 -8.64 0.32
CA ILE A 194 -13.71 -8.30 -0.28
C ILE A 194 -13.24 -6.88 0.04
N SER A 195 -14.05 -6.10 0.73
CA SER A 195 -13.72 -4.73 1.16
C SER A 195 -13.35 -4.66 2.63
N GLY A 196 -12.32 -3.86 2.92
CA GLY A 196 -11.93 -3.48 4.28
C GLY A 196 -12.90 -2.51 4.93
N ILE A 197 -12.65 -2.24 6.22
CA ILE A 197 -13.40 -1.24 6.99
C ILE A 197 -13.37 0.16 6.34
N CYS A 198 -12.31 0.46 5.59
CA CYS A 198 -12.19 1.69 4.79
C CYS A 198 -13.08 1.72 3.52
N GLY A 199 -13.94 0.71 3.30
CA GLY A 199 -14.82 0.62 2.13
C GLY A 199 -14.12 0.24 0.81
N ARG A 200 -12.79 0.19 0.76
CA ARG A 200 -12.00 -0.24 -0.41
C ARG A 200 -11.64 -1.72 -0.33
N LEU A 201 -11.30 -2.32 -1.48
CA LEU A 201 -10.81 -3.70 -1.57
C LEU A 201 -9.67 -3.99 -0.57
N PHE A 202 -9.59 -5.21 -0.04
CA PHE A 202 -8.55 -5.56 0.93
C PHE A 202 -7.14 -5.42 0.34
N CYS A 203 -6.23 -4.84 1.12
CA CYS A 203 -4.81 -4.77 0.78
C CYS A 203 -4.13 -6.15 0.79
N CYS A 204 -4.64 -7.11 1.58
CA CYS A 204 -4.10 -8.48 1.60
C CYS A 204 -4.26 -9.20 0.25
N LEU A 205 -5.27 -8.84 -0.55
CA LEU A 205 -5.43 -9.40 -1.90
C LEU A 205 -4.16 -9.21 -2.72
N LYS A 206 -3.62 -7.99 -2.79
CA LYS A 206 -2.38 -7.76 -3.55
C LYS A 206 -1.16 -8.36 -2.83
N TYR A 207 -1.09 -8.29 -1.50
CA TYR A 207 0.02 -8.85 -0.74
C TYR A 207 0.20 -10.35 -1.00
N GLU A 208 -0.89 -11.11 -1.07
CA GLU A 208 -0.85 -12.57 -1.30
C GLU A 208 -0.83 -12.93 -2.79
N HIS A 209 -1.19 -11.99 -3.67
CA HIS A 209 -1.45 -12.28 -5.08
C HIS A 209 -0.30 -12.98 -5.79
N ASP A 210 0.93 -12.55 -5.55
CA ASP A 210 2.10 -13.06 -6.28
C ASP A 210 2.32 -14.56 -5.94
N VAL A 211 2.09 -14.95 -4.68
CA VAL A 211 2.10 -16.36 -4.23
C VAL A 211 0.99 -17.16 -4.91
N TYR A 212 -0.20 -16.58 -5.04
CA TYR A 212 -1.31 -17.24 -5.74
C TYR A 212 -1.00 -17.43 -7.23
N VAL A 213 -0.40 -16.45 -7.90
CA VAL A 213 -0.02 -16.58 -9.32
C VAL A 213 0.94 -17.75 -9.51
N GLU A 214 2.01 -17.81 -8.71
CA GLU A 214 2.97 -18.90 -8.76
C GLU A 214 2.33 -20.27 -8.47
N ALA A 215 1.40 -20.34 -7.53
CA ALA A 215 0.68 -21.57 -7.19
C ALA A 215 -0.27 -22.00 -8.32
N ILE A 216 -0.99 -21.06 -8.93
CA ILE A 216 -1.92 -21.33 -10.04
C ILE A 216 -1.16 -21.84 -11.26
N GLU A 217 -0.01 -21.25 -11.61
CA GLU A 217 0.82 -21.68 -12.74
C GLU A 217 1.28 -23.14 -12.62
N LYS A 218 1.48 -23.62 -11.39
CA LYS A 218 1.88 -25.00 -11.12
C LYS A 218 0.71 -25.98 -11.12
N MET A 219 -0.53 -25.53 -11.05
CA MET A 219 -1.71 -26.38 -10.89
C MET A 219 -2.42 -26.65 -12.24
N PRO A 220 -3.19 -27.74 -12.36
CA PRO A 220 -4.02 -27.95 -13.55
C PRO A 220 -5.19 -26.95 -13.56
N SER A 221 -5.73 -26.64 -14.73
CA SER A 221 -6.90 -25.76 -14.86
C SER A 221 -8.20 -26.53 -14.60
N VAL A 222 -9.22 -25.81 -14.13
CA VAL A 222 -10.57 -26.38 -14.02
C VAL A 222 -11.06 -26.80 -15.41
N GLY A 223 -11.48 -28.07 -15.51
CA GLY A 223 -11.92 -28.69 -16.75
C GLY A 223 -10.87 -29.53 -17.47
N ASP A 224 -9.60 -29.48 -17.05
CA ASP A 224 -8.54 -30.31 -17.64
C ASP A 224 -8.82 -31.80 -17.44
N LEU A 225 -8.43 -32.62 -18.42
CA LEU A 225 -8.43 -34.07 -18.30
C LEU A 225 -7.09 -34.52 -17.74
N VAL A 226 -7.16 -35.15 -16.57
CA VAL A 226 -6.00 -35.56 -15.79
C VAL A 226 -6.01 -37.05 -15.51
N LYS A 227 -4.83 -37.61 -15.26
CA LYS A 227 -4.63 -39.00 -14.85
C LYS A 227 -4.03 -39.03 -13.46
N VAL A 228 -4.65 -39.79 -12.56
CA VAL A 228 -4.15 -40.07 -11.21
C VAL A 228 -3.98 -41.58 -11.09
N GLY A 229 -2.73 -42.04 -10.95
CA GLY A 229 -2.40 -43.46 -11.02
C GLY A 229 -2.81 -44.08 -12.37
N SER A 230 -3.82 -44.95 -12.35
CA SER A 230 -4.40 -45.59 -13.55
C SER A 230 -5.70 -44.93 -14.02
N ASN A 231 -6.35 -44.12 -13.18
CA ASN A 231 -7.68 -43.59 -13.44
C ASN A 231 -7.60 -42.22 -14.13
N LYS A 232 -8.52 -41.97 -15.06
CA LYS A 232 -8.68 -40.68 -15.74
C LYS A 232 -9.91 -39.96 -15.18
N GLY A 233 -9.80 -38.65 -15.07
CA GLY A 233 -10.90 -37.82 -14.60
C GLY A 233 -10.77 -36.37 -15.06
N LYS A 234 -11.78 -35.59 -14.73
CA LYS A 234 -11.88 -34.16 -15.04
C LYS A 234 -11.73 -33.34 -13.77
N VAL A 235 -10.93 -32.28 -13.83
CA VAL A 235 -10.78 -31.34 -12.70
C VAL A 235 -12.04 -30.50 -12.54
N ILE A 236 -12.67 -30.54 -11.36
CA ILE A 236 -13.85 -29.72 -11.01
C ILE A 236 -13.43 -28.45 -10.27
N GLU A 237 -12.52 -28.58 -9.31
CA GLU A 237 -12.14 -27.51 -8.41
C GLU A 237 -10.66 -27.65 -8.07
N VAL A 238 -9.98 -26.52 -7.91
CA VAL A 238 -8.55 -26.46 -7.60
C VAL A 238 -8.37 -25.57 -6.39
N ASN A 239 -7.59 -26.04 -5.42
CA ASN A 239 -7.10 -25.24 -4.31
C ASN A 239 -5.58 -25.07 -4.48
N PRO A 240 -5.12 -23.92 -5.03
CA PRO A 240 -3.71 -23.71 -5.33
C PRO A 240 -2.81 -23.73 -4.10
N LEU A 241 -3.25 -23.16 -2.97
CA LEU A 241 -2.43 -23.06 -1.76
C LEU A 241 -2.21 -24.40 -1.06
N LEU A 242 -3.19 -25.30 -1.14
CA LEU A 242 -3.05 -26.66 -0.60
C LEU A 242 -2.48 -27.64 -1.63
N GLU A 243 -2.16 -27.18 -2.84
CA GLU A 243 -1.73 -28.01 -3.97
C GLU A 243 -2.67 -29.20 -4.23
N GLN A 244 -3.97 -28.98 -4.05
CA GLN A 244 -5.02 -29.99 -4.16
C GLN A 244 -5.97 -29.70 -5.33
N ALA A 245 -6.43 -30.76 -5.99
CA ALA A 245 -7.50 -30.67 -6.98
C ALA A 245 -8.58 -31.72 -6.70
N LYS A 246 -9.84 -31.33 -6.80
CA LYS A 246 -10.97 -32.26 -6.82
C LYS A 246 -11.20 -32.74 -8.24
N ILE A 247 -11.12 -34.04 -8.42
CA ILE A 247 -11.23 -34.71 -9.72
C ILE A 247 -12.46 -35.61 -9.69
N GLU A 248 -13.31 -35.47 -10.71
CA GLU A 248 -14.38 -36.41 -11.01
C GLU A 248 -13.87 -37.45 -11.99
N PHE A 249 -13.81 -38.70 -11.53
CA PHE A 249 -13.41 -39.83 -12.34
C PHE A 249 -14.57 -40.34 -13.20
N ASN A 250 -14.25 -41.15 -14.22
CA ASN A 250 -15.24 -41.69 -15.15
C ASN A 250 -16.35 -42.53 -14.48
N ASP A 251 -16.10 -43.05 -13.27
CA ASP A 251 -17.05 -43.78 -12.43
C ASP A 251 -17.97 -42.85 -11.60
N LYS A 252 -17.93 -41.53 -11.85
CA LYS A 252 -18.62 -40.47 -11.10
C LYS A 252 -18.19 -40.33 -9.65
N THR A 253 -17.05 -40.94 -9.26
CA THR A 253 -16.48 -40.70 -7.94
C THR A 253 -15.71 -39.37 -7.94
N ILE A 254 -15.88 -38.58 -6.88
CA ILE A 254 -15.15 -37.33 -6.68
C ILE A 254 -14.10 -37.58 -5.59
N LYS A 255 -12.83 -37.39 -5.94
CA LYS A 255 -11.72 -37.49 -4.97
C LYS A 255 -10.85 -36.25 -5.01
N THR A 256 -10.37 -35.84 -3.84
CA THR A 256 -9.31 -34.84 -3.71
C THR A 256 -7.96 -35.53 -3.88
N CYS A 257 -7.14 -35.04 -4.80
CA CYS A 257 -5.80 -35.56 -5.07
C CYS A 257 -4.76 -34.45 -4.90
N MET A 258 -3.55 -34.82 -4.49
CA MET A 258 -2.40 -33.92 -4.41
C MET A 258 -1.83 -33.69 -5.81
N ARG A 259 -1.25 -32.51 -6.05
CA ARG A 259 -0.66 -32.13 -7.33
C ARG A 259 0.33 -33.16 -7.88
N GLU A 260 1.18 -33.72 -7.03
CA GLU A 260 2.22 -34.68 -7.41
C GLU A 260 1.66 -35.95 -8.09
N GLU A 261 0.44 -36.35 -7.71
CA GLU A 261 -0.22 -37.54 -8.23
C GLU A 261 -0.91 -37.29 -9.59
N ILE A 262 -1.01 -36.02 -10.00
CA ILE A 262 -1.80 -35.58 -11.14
C ILE A 262 -0.91 -35.39 -12.37
N LYS A 263 -1.16 -36.18 -13.41
CA LYS A 263 -0.58 -35.98 -14.74
C LYS A 263 -1.62 -35.40 -15.69
N VAL A 264 -1.37 -34.19 -16.21
CA VAL A 264 -2.24 -33.55 -17.19
C VAL A 264 -2.12 -34.30 -18.53
N LEU A 265 -3.25 -34.81 -19.05
CA LEU A 265 -3.30 -35.51 -20.32
C LEU A 265 -3.73 -34.58 -21.46
N GLN A 266 -4.72 -33.73 -21.20
CA GLN A 266 -5.25 -32.80 -22.18
C GLN A 266 -5.76 -31.56 -21.46
N GLU A 267 -5.27 -30.40 -21.88
CA GLU A 267 -5.78 -29.11 -21.44
C GLU A 267 -7.20 -28.91 -21.98
N ALA A 268 -8.09 -28.37 -21.14
CA ALA A 268 -9.41 -27.96 -21.57
C ALA A 268 -9.28 -26.96 -22.72
N LYS A 269 -10.10 -27.12 -23.78
CA LYS A 269 -10.24 -26.07 -24.80
C LYS A 269 -10.69 -24.79 -24.09
N LYS A 270 -9.79 -23.83 -23.90
CA LYS A 270 -10.13 -22.48 -23.47
C LYS A 270 -11.20 -21.99 -24.45
N CYS A 271 -12.43 -21.81 -23.97
CA CYS A 271 -13.51 -21.27 -24.78
C CYS A 271 -13.05 -19.90 -25.29
N GLY A 272 -12.82 -19.79 -26.60
CA GLY A 272 -12.37 -18.57 -27.28
C GLY A 272 -13.44 -17.47 -27.36
N GLY A 273 -14.36 -17.39 -26.40
CA GLY A 273 -15.56 -16.56 -26.49
C GLY A 273 -15.82 -15.60 -25.33
N CYS A 274 -15.25 -15.79 -24.13
CA CYS A 274 -15.57 -14.92 -22.97
C CYS A 274 -14.35 -14.37 -22.20
N CYS A 275 -13.13 -14.75 -22.59
CA CYS A 275 -11.89 -14.35 -21.90
C CYS A 275 -10.85 -13.80 -22.89
N LYS A 276 -11.26 -12.91 -23.81
CA LYS A 276 -10.31 -11.98 -24.45
C LYS A 276 -10.38 -10.65 -23.72
N ASN A 277 -9.60 -10.49 -22.66
CA ASN A 277 -8.88 -9.24 -22.55
C ASN A 277 -7.54 -9.53 -23.20
N LYS A 278 -7.41 -9.01 -24.42
CA LYS A 278 -6.14 -8.89 -25.14
C LYS A 278 -5.09 -8.37 -24.16
N ASP A 279 -3.86 -8.81 -24.37
CA ASP A 279 -2.67 -8.15 -23.86
C ASP A 279 -2.90 -6.63 -23.77
N ASP A 280 -2.81 -6.07 -22.57
CA ASP A 280 -2.59 -4.64 -22.36
C ASP A 280 -1.16 -4.31 -22.82
N GLN A 281 -0.88 -4.51 -24.11
CA GLN A 281 0.10 -3.69 -24.79
C GLN A 281 -0.62 -2.39 -25.11
N ILE A 282 -0.37 -1.38 -24.30
CA ILE A 282 -0.80 -0.01 -24.55
C ILE A 282 -0.36 0.33 -25.98
N ASP A 283 -1.34 0.57 -26.87
CA ASP A 283 -1.07 0.94 -28.25
C ASP A 283 -0.10 2.14 -28.29
N ALA A 284 0.91 2.07 -29.17
CA ALA A 284 1.92 3.12 -29.33
C ALA A 284 1.32 4.49 -29.73
N ALA A 285 0.06 4.51 -30.19
CA ALA A 285 -0.72 5.73 -30.41
C ALA A 285 -1.17 6.38 -29.09
N THR A 286 -1.62 5.59 -28.12
CA THR A 286 -2.09 6.04 -26.80
C THR A 286 -0.94 6.56 -25.94
N LEU A 287 0.24 5.93 -26.02
CA LEU A 287 1.48 6.42 -25.39
C LEU A 287 1.97 7.75 -25.99
N ARG A 288 1.64 8.05 -27.25
CA ARG A 288 1.95 9.34 -27.89
C ARG A 288 0.94 10.43 -27.54
N GLU A 289 -0.31 10.09 -27.29
CA GLU A 289 -1.31 11.03 -26.79
C GLU A 289 -1.06 11.42 -25.34
N LEU A 290 -0.67 10.48 -24.48
CA LEU A 290 -0.31 10.77 -23.08
C LEU A 290 0.92 11.68 -22.97
N LYS A 291 1.92 11.52 -23.85
CA LYS A 291 3.08 12.43 -23.91
C LYS A 291 2.77 13.84 -24.41
N LYS A 292 1.65 14.06 -25.10
CA LYS A 292 1.23 15.40 -25.55
C LYS A 292 0.43 16.17 -24.49
N LEU A 293 0.05 15.51 -23.40
CA LEU A 293 -0.71 16.09 -22.29
C LEU A 293 0.18 16.46 -21.10
N GLU A 294 1.48 16.16 -21.17
CA GLU A 294 2.49 16.49 -20.14
C GLU A 294 3.42 17.64 -20.55
N ASP A 295 3.18 18.28 -21.70
CA ASP A 295 3.78 19.57 -22.09
C ASP A 295 2.75 20.71 -22.01
#